data_AF-A0A6G1S9A5-F1
#
_entry.id   AF-A0A6G1S9A5-F1
#
_cell.length_a   1.000
_cell.length_b   1.000
_cell.length_c   1.000
_cell.angle_alpha   90.00
_cell.angle_beta   90.00
_cell.angle_gamma   90.00
#
_symmetry.space_group_name_H-M   'P 1'
#
loop_
_entity.id
_entity.type
_entity.pdbx_description
1 polymer ?
#
loop_
_entity_poly.entity_id
_entity_poly.type
_entity_poly.pdbx_seq_one_letter_code
_entity_poly.pdbx_strand_id
1 'polypeptide(L)'
;MPRVRKPWHAQVPSGKRRKLIENIKTRLVPVKTPEGESNDDSRLQSIVDYAVKIEGTMYEKSDSQEEYFHAAAENIYKLTKSLADRGKANMLPRDDPDRRKVIQQQLLLLLHAHKCQQRGEKTLVEIIHVT
;
A
#
# COMPACT_ATOMS: atom_id res chain seq x y z
N MET A 1 15.48 -10.58 -4.97
CA MET A 1 16.28 -9.35 -4.73
C MET A 1 16.43 -8.62 -6.05
N PRO A 2 16.26 -7.29 -6.09
CA PRO A 2 16.32 -6.50 -7.33
C PRO A 2 17.72 -6.64 -7.97
N ARG A 3 17.78 -6.81 -9.30
CA ARG A 3 19.06 -6.99 -10.02
C ARG A 3 19.84 -5.68 -10.14
N VAL A 4 19.15 -4.54 -10.02
CA VAL A 4 19.72 -3.19 -10.11
C VAL A 4 19.42 -2.43 -8.81
N ARG A 5 20.43 -1.79 -8.21
CA ARG A 5 20.25 -0.89 -7.05
C ARG A 5 20.11 0.55 -7.55
N LYS A 6 18.91 1.13 -7.42
CA LYS A 6 18.64 2.54 -7.68
C LYS A 6 18.81 3.36 -6.39
N PRO A 7 19.14 4.66 -6.46
CA PRO A 7 19.37 5.48 -5.27
C PRO A 7 18.15 5.60 -4.36
N TRP A 8 16.93 5.54 -4.92
CA TRP A 8 15.69 5.58 -4.14
C TRP A 8 15.41 4.27 -3.38
N HIS A 9 16.07 3.15 -3.73
CA HIS A 9 15.89 1.86 -3.06
C HIS A 9 16.24 1.91 -1.57
N ALA A 10 17.21 2.73 -1.18
CA ALA A 10 17.59 2.92 0.22
C ALA A 10 16.48 3.59 1.06
N GLN A 11 15.62 4.38 0.41
CA GLN A 11 14.53 5.12 1.06
C GLN A 11 13.29 4.24 1.31
N VAL A 12 13.23 3.06 0.65
CA VAL A 12 12.16 2.08 0.80
C VAL A 12 12.67 0.82 1.51
N PRO A 13 12.64 0.79 2.86
CA PRO A 13 13.11 -0.36 3.62
C PRO A 13 12.27 -1.61 3.34
N SER A 14 12.89 -2.78 3.53
CA SER A 14 12.32 -4.11 3.26
C SER A 14 10.98 -4.34 3.97
N GLY A 15 10.75 -3.72 5.13
CA GLY A 15 9.47 -3.78 5.84
C GLY A 15 8.31 -3.13 5.10
N LYS A 16 8.54 -1.99 4.42
CA LYS A 16 7.51 -1.33 3.60
C LYS A 16 7.15 -2.16 2.37
N ARG A 17 8.17 -2.76 1.72
CA ARG A 17 7.99 -3.68 0.59
C ARG A 17 7.16 -4.91 0.97
N ARG A 18 7.51 -5.53 2.11
CA ARG A 18 6.76 -6.68 2.65
C ARG A 18 5.30 -6.33 2.94
N LYS A 19 5.03 -5.16 3.52
CA LYS A 19 3.66 -4.71 3.80
C LYS A 19 2.84 -4.47 2.52
N LEU A 20 3.47 -4.07 1.41
CA LEU A 20 2.80 -3.96 0.12
C LEU A 20 2.44 -5.34 -0.45
N ILE A 21 3.37 -6.30 -0.40
CA ILE A 21 3.13 -7.69 -0.80
C ILE A 21 1.96 -8.29 0.01
N GLU A 22 1.95 -8.09 1.33
CA GLU A 22 0.87 -8.55 2.21
C GLU A 22 -0.48 -7.89 1.88
N ASN A 23 -0.48 -6.61 1.51
CA ASN A 23 -1.70 -5.93 1.05
C ASN A 23 -2.19 -6.50 -0.28
N ILE A 24 -1.30 -6.77 -1.24
CA ILE A 24 -1.66 -7.37 -2.53
C ILE A 24 -2.23 -8.79 -2.30
N LYS A 25 -1.55 -9.61 -1.48
CA LYS A 25 -2.00 -10.95 -1.09
C LYS A 25 -3.40 -10.92 -0.48
N THR A 26 -3.60 -10.08 0.55
CA THR A 26 -4.89 -9.97 1.25
C THR A 26 -6.03 -9.54 0.32
N ARG A 27 -5.75 -8.73 -0.71
CA ARG A 27 -6.76 -8.37 -1.71
C ARG A 27 -7.05 -9.52 -2.67
N LEU A 28 -6.05 -10.31 -3.05
CA LEU A 28 -6.16 -11.43 -3.99
C LEU A 28 -6.79 -12.70 -3.38
N VAL A 29 -6.63 -12.92 -2.09
CA VAL A 29 -7.27 -14.04 -1.38
C VAL A 29 -8.79 -13.83 -1.47
N PRO A 30 -9.56 -14.80 -2.02
CA PRO A 30 -11.00 -14.65 -2.16
C PRO A 30 -11.66 -14.42 -0.79
N VAL A 31 -12.54 -13.43 -0.71
CA VAL A 31 -13.30 -13.03 0.50
C VAL A 31 -14.21 -14.15 1.04
N LYS A 32 -14.38 -15.25 0.28
CA LYS A 32 -15.26 -16.35 0.65
C LYS A 32 -14.53 -17.67 0.53
N THR A 33 -14.08 -18.15 1.67
CA THR A 33 -14.28 -19.56 1.99
C THR A 33 -14.67 -19.58 3.46
N PRO A 34 -15.89 -20.05 3.81
CA PRO A 34 -16.21 -20.33 5.20
C PRO A 34 -15.13 -21.27 5.74
N GLU A 35 -14.66 -20.98 6.95
CA GLU A 35 -13.70 -21.79 7.71
C GLU A 35 -13.91 -23.30 7.44
N GLY A 36 -12.98 -23.94 6.73
CA GLY A 36 -13.02 -25.40 6.59
C GLY A 36 -12.38 -26.01 5.34
N GLU A 37 -12.18 -25.28 4.25
CA GLU A 37 -11.45 -25.84 3.10
C GLU A 37 -9.96 -25.61 3.30
N SER A 38 -9.19 -26.71 3.42
CA SER A 38 -7.72 -26.69 3.47
C SER A 38 -7.20 -25.68 2.44
N ASN A 39 -6.75 -24.53 2.96
CA ASN A 39 -6.18 -23.47 2.17
C ASN A 39 -4.87 -24.04 1.64
N ASP A 40 -4.93 -24.66 0.45
CA ASP A 40 -3.80 -25.40 -0.10
C ASP A 40 -2.57 -24.49 -0.07
N ASP A 41 -1.56 -24.85 0.74
CA ASP A 41 -0.38 -24.04 0.95
C ASP A 41 0.27 -23.69 -0.40
N SER A 42 0.15 -24.57 -1.40
CA SER A 42 0.64 -24.34 -2.77
C SER A 42 -0.10 -23.21 -3.49
N ARG A 43 -1.42 -23.07 -3.27
CA ARG A 43 -2.22 -21.96 -3.82
C ARG A 43 -1.90 -20.66 -3.10
N LEU A 44 -1.79 -20.68 -1.78
CA LEU A 44 -1.41 -19.50 -1.01
C LEU A 44 -0.01 -19.03 -1.40
N GLN A 45 0.91 -19.97 -1.58
CA GLN A 45 2.26 -19.72 -2.06
C GLN A 45 2.26 -19.12 -3.47
N SER A 46 1.46 -19.65 -4.40
CA SER A 46 1.30 -19.08 -5.75
C SER A 46 0.79 -17.62 -5.74
N ILE A 47 -0.11 -17.29 -4.82
CA ILE A 47 -0.60 -15.91 -4.63
C ILE A 47 0.52 -15.01 -4.07
N VAL A 48 1.28 -15.52 -3.11
CA VAL A 48 2.44 -14.83 -2.55
C VAL A 48 3.48 -14.58 -3.63
N ASP A 49 3.86 -15.59 -4.42
CA ASP A 49 4.81 -15.48 -5.52
C ASP A 49 4.36 -14.47 -6.57
N TYR A 50 3.07 -14.45 -6.89
CA TYR A 50 2.50 -13.44 -7.79
C TYR A 50 2.59 -12.03 -7.20
N ALA A 51 2.27 -11.85 -5.91
CA ALA A 51 2.39 -10.56 -5.22
C ALA A 51 3.84 -10.06 -5.15
N VAL A 52 4.80 -10.95 -4.89
CA VAL A 52 6.23 -10.65 -4.92
C VAL A 52 6.67 -10.25 -6.33
N LYS A 53 6.21 -10.96 -7.36
CA LYS A 53 6.54 -10.66 -8.76
C LYS A 53 6.02 -9.29 -9.17
N ILE A 54 4.76 -8.99 -8.85
CA ILE A 54 4.15 -7.68 -9.10
C ILE A 54 4.96 -6.58 -8.42
N GLU A 55 5.24 -6.71 -7.13
CA GLU A 55 6.04 -5.73 -6.38
C GLU A 55 7.43 -5.56 -6.99
N GLY A 56 8.11 -6.66 -7.32
CA GLY A 56 9.42 -6.65 -7.94
C GLY A 56 9.44 -5.93 -9.29
N THR A 57 8.44 -6.18 -10.14
CA THR A 57 8.34 -5.51 -11.44
C THR A 57 8.13 -4.00 -11.32
N MET A 58 7.32 -3.54 -10.36
CA MET A 58 7.18 -2.10 -10.09
C MET A 58 8.46 -1.51 -9.51
N TYR A 59 9.10 -2.23 -8.60
CA TYR A 59 10.33 -1.80 -7.96
C TYR A 59 11.49 -1.67 -8.94
N GLU A 60 11.58 -2.52 -9.96
CA GLU A 60 12.61 -2.42 -10.99
C GLU A 60 12.27 -1.38 -12.07
N LYS A 61 10.99 -1.24 -12.43
CA LYS A 61 10.54 -0.31 -13.47
C LYS A 61 10.59 1.15 -13.03
N SER A 62 10.27 1.46 -11.78
CA SER A 62 10.18 2.86 -11.31
C SER A 62 11.55 3.49 -11.11
N ASP A 63 11.71 4.74 -11.53
CA ASP A 63 12.95 5.51 -11.38
C ASP A 63 12.98 6.38 -10.13
N SER A 64 11.86 6.47 -9.41
CA SER A 64 11.76 7.18 -8.14
C SER A 64 10.83 6.49 -7.15
N GLN A 65 11.01 6.80 -5.86
CA GLN A 65 10.18 6.29 -4.76
C GLN A 65 8.70 6.65 -4.96
N GLU A 66 8.43 7.87 -5.41
CA GLU A 66 7.05 8.36 -5.59
C GLU A 66 6.33 7.58 -6.69
N GLU A 67 7.00 7.36 -7.82
CA GLU A 67 6.47 6.58 -8.94
C GLU A 67 6.22 5.12 -8.55
N TYR A 68 7.11 4.55 -7.73
CA TYR A 68 6.92 3.21 -7.17
C TYR A 68 5.65 3.11 -6.31
N PHE A 69 5.45 4.07 -5.39
CA PHE A 69 4.24 4.06 -4.54
C PHE A 69 2.97 4.40 -5.33
N HIS A 70 3.05 5.27 -6.33
CA HIS A 70 1.93 5.57 -7.21
C HIS A 70 1.51 4.33 -8.01
N ALA A 71 2.46 3.66 -8.67
CA ALA A 71 2.22 2.43 -9.40
C ALA A 71 1.69 1.31 -8.49
N ALA A 72 2.18 1.21 -7.25
CA ALA A 72 1.68 0.25 -6.27
C ALA A 72 0.22 0.53 -5.88
N ALA A 73 -0.12 1.80 -5.62
CA ALA A 73 -1.48 2.20 -5.32
C ALA A 73 -2.43 1.93 -6.49
N GLU A 74 -2.03 2.24 -7.72
CA GLU A 74 -2.80 1.92 -8.92
C GLU A 74 -3.03 0.42 -9.11
N ASN A 75 -2.00 -0.40 -8.92
CA ASN A 75 -2.11 -1.86 -9.06
C ASN A 75 -3.04 -2.44 -8.00
N ILE A 76 -2.90 -2.03 -6.74
CA ILE A 76 -3.80 -2.43 -5.64
C ILE A 76 -5.23 -1.98 -5.94
N TYR A 77 -5.43 -0.75 -6.44
CA TYR A 77 -6.74 -0.24 -6.82
C TYR A 77 -7.36 -1.05 -7.97
N LYS A 78 -6.61 -1.32 -9.04
CA LYS A 78 -7.07 -2.12 -10.19
C LYS A 78 -7.44 -3.55 -9.77
N LEU A 79 -6.63 -4.17 -8.90
CA LEU A 79 -6.93 -5.47 -8.29
C LEU A 79 -8.23 -5.45 -7.48
N THR A 80 -8.38 -4.46 -6.59
CA THR A 80 -9.58 -4.31 -5.75
C THR A 80 -10.83 -4.04 -6.59
N LYS A 81 -10.70 -3.21 -7.64
CA LYS A 81 -11.80 -2.87 -8.57
C LYS A 81 -12.20 -4.05 -9.44
N SER A 82 -11.24 -4.80 -9.99
CA SER A 82 -11.51 -6.01 -10.79
C SER A 82 -12.19 -7.10 -9.95
N LEU A 83 -11.80 -7.25 -8.68
CA LEU A 83 -12.47 -8.16 -7.75
C LEU A 83 -13.86 -7.67 -7.34
N ALA A 84 -14.05 -6.36 -7.16
CA ALA A 84 -15.37 -5.78 -6.88
C ALA A 84 -16.33 -5.94 -8.06
N ASP A 85 -15.84 -5.81 -9.31
CA ASP A 85 -16.66 -6.00 -10.50
C ASP A 85 -17.02 -7.49 -10.72
N ARG A 86 -16.12 -8.41 -10.37
CA ARG A 86 -16.43 -9.85 -10.28
C ARG A 86 -17.38 -10.19 -9.11
N GLY A 87 -17.32 -9.42 -8.03
CA GLY A 87 -18.18 -9.55 -6.84
C GLY A 87 -19.62 -9.07 -7.02
N LYS A 88 -19.93 -8.34 -8.11
CA LYS A 88 -21.31 -7.96 -8.47
C LYS A 88 -22.16 -9.15 -8.92
N ALA A 89 -21.55 -10.29 -9.25
CA ALA A 89 -22.28 -11.50 -9.58
C ALA A 89 -22.72 -12.32 -8.35
N ASN A 90 -22.08 -12.16 -7.18
CA ASN A 90 -22.53 -12.85 -5.97
C ASN A 90 -21.93 -12.29 -4.67
N MET A 91 -22.69 -11.45 -3.96
CA MET A 91 -22.57 -11.18 -2.51
C MET A 91 -21.24 -10.57 -2.02
N LEU A 92 -21.25 -9.27 -1.71
CA LEU A 92 -20.31 -8.63 -0.77
C LEU A 92 -21.04 -8.40 0.57
N PRO A 93 -20.60 -9.00 1.69
CA PRO A 93 -20.79 -8.36 2.97
C PRO A 93 -19.77 -7.22 3.08
N ARG A 94 -20.29 -6.00 3.28
CA ARG A 94 -19.66 -4.91 4.05
C ARG A 94 -18.69 -3.96 3.34
N ASP A 95 -19.18 -3.26 2.30
CA ASP A 95 -18.75 -1.86 2.06
C ASP A 95 -19.58 -0.95 2.97
N ASP A 96 -19.24 -0.90 4.26
CA ASP A 96 -19.87 0.08 5.15
C ASP A 96 -19.28 1.47 4.85
N PRO A 97 -20.10 2.47 4.48
CA PRO A 97 -19.63 3.83 4.22
C PRO A 97 -18.93 4.47 5.42
N ASP A 98 -19.14 3.91 6.62
CA ASP A 98 -18.54 4.35 7.87
C ASP A 98 -17.02 4.11 7.92
N ARG A 99 -16.53 2.96 7.43
CA ARG A 99 -15.08 2.68 7.36
C ARG A 99 -14.37 3.63 6.38
N ARG A 100 -15.02 3.99 5.28
CA ARG A 100 -14.50 4.97 4.32
C ARG A 100 -14.36 6.34 5.00
N LYS A 101 -15.34 6.76 5.80
CA LYS A 101 -15.29 8.02 6.56
C LYS A 101 -14.21 8.02 7.63
N VAL A 102 -14.03 6.92 8.36
CA VAL A 102 -12.98 6.79 9.39
C VAL A 102 -11.58 6.88 8.77
N ILE A 103 -11.35 6.17 7.66
CA ILE A 103 -10.07 6.24 6.95
C ILE A 103 -9.82 7.66 6.44
N GLN A 104 -10.82 8.32 5.87
CA GLN A 104 -10.70 9.71 5.41
C GLN A 104 -10.41 10.69 6.55
N GLN A 105 -11.10 10.58 7.70
CA GLN A 105 -10.82 11.39 8.88
C GLN A 105 -9.39 11.17 9.41
N GLN A 106 -8.95 9.92 9.47
CA GLN A 106 -7.61 9.60 9.97
C GLN A 106 -6.51 10.16 9.07
N LEU A 107 -6.69 10.11 7.74
CA LEU A 107 -5.76 10.73 6.79
C LEU A 107 -5.73 12.25 6.92
N LEU A 108 -6.89 12.90 7.09
CA LEU A 108 -6.95 14.35 7.26
C LEU A 108 -6.23 14.80 8.54
N LEU A 109 -6.40 14.07 9.64
CA LEU A 109 -5.73 14.35 10.90
C LEU A 109 -4.21 14.22 10.78
N LEU A 110 -3.74 13.17 10.07
CA LEU A 110 -2.32 12.96 9.81
C LEU A 110 -1.74 14.08 8.93
N LEU A 111 -2.50 14.53 7.94
CA LEU A 111 -2.13 15.65 7.07
C LEU A 111 -2.09 16.99 7.85
N HIS A 112 -3.04 17.20 8.76
CA HIS A 112 -3.08 18.38 9.62
C HIS A 112 -1.90 18.41 10.58
N ALA A 113 -1.58 17.28 11.23
CA ALA A 113 -0.41 17.15 12.10
C ALA A 113 0.89 17.45 11.34
N HIS A 114 1.04 16.94 10.12
CA HIS A 114 2.20 17.22 9.28
C HIS A 114 2.30 18.69 8.85
N LYS A 115 1.17 19.35 8.57
CA LYS A 115 1.12 20.80 8.31
C LYS A 115 1.42 21.64 9.56
N CYS A 116 1.03 21.17 10.74
CA CYS A 116 1.30 21.82 12.02
C CYS A 116 2.80 21.76 12.36
N GLN A 117 3.42 20.59 12.18
CA GLN A 117 4.87 20.39 12.33
C GLN A 117 5.66 21.32 11.38
N GLN A 118 5.28 21.40 10.10
CA GLN A 118 5.96 22.26 9.12
C GLN A 118 5.74 23.77 9.32
N ARG A 119 4.71 24.17 10.08
CA ARG A 119 4.50 25.58 10.47
C ARG A 119 5.25 25.98 11.73
N GLY A 120 5.57 25.03 12.63
CA GLY A 120 6.41 25.27 13.80
C GLY A 120 7.92 25.30 13.50
N GLU A 121 8.36 24.64 12.42
CA GLU A 121 9.78 24.49 12.07
C GLU A 121 10.30 25.54 11.07
N LYS A 122 9.49 26.57 10.76
CA LYS A 122 9.92 27.73 9.93
C LYS A 122 10.14 29.03 10.72
N THR A 123 9.99 29.01 12.05
CA THR A 123 10.18 30.20 12.91
C THR A 123 11.20 30.00 14.02
N LEU A 124 12.03 28.95 13.95
CA LEU A 124 13.11 28.73 14.94
C LEU A 124 14.52 28.55 14.34
N VAL A 125 14.68 28.77 13.02
CA VAL A 125 16.00 28.78 12.36
C VAL A 125 16.49 30.17 11.96
N GLU A 126 15.79 31.25 12.34
CA GLU A 126 16.23 32.64 12.15
C GLU A 126 16.33 33.46 13.45
N ILE A 127 16.58 32.83 14.62
CA ILE A 127 16.88 33.59 15.87
C ILE A 127 18.15 33.07 16.57
N ILE A 128 19.11 32.47 15.84
CA ILE A 128 20.46 32.21 16.38
C ILE A 128 21.56 32.52 15.34
N HIS A 129 21.36 33.54 14.51
CA HIS A 129 22.42 34.17 13.73
C HIS A 129 22.03 35.62 13.45
N VAL A 130 22.06 36.47 14.47
CA VAL A 130 22.44 37.89 14.43
C VAL A 130 22.14 38.47 15.81
N THR A 131 23.22 38.94 16.46
CA THR A 131 23.34 39.65 17.75
C THR A 131 23.27 38.84 19.04
#